data_AF-A0A1Q7KEW1-F1
#
_entry.id   AF-A0A1Q7KEW1-F1
#
_cell.length_a   1.000
_cell.length_b   1.000
_cell.length_c   1.000
_cell.angle_alpha   90.00
_cell.angle_beta   90.00
_cell.angle_gamma   90.00
#
_symmetry.space_group_name_H-M   'P 1'
#
loop_
_entity.id
_entity.type
_entity.pdbx_description
1 polymer ?
#
loop_
_entity_poly.entity_id
_entity_poly.type
_entity_poly.pdbx_seq_one_letter_code
_entity_poly.pdbx_strand_id
1 'polypeptide(L)'
;MARVSFEDMKRVGIALGWIVLYGVVGFAITIGIANLVPGWGGPRWYVFRNGAYEVTGFIVATVVVGKLLNQYSWDRMGWHTQPGGLMPRLFRGIGLGALMAMLAIGLAFVIDRATVRLTGDWSAWPRVVVPLGLGLVLAALGEELMFRGYPLRRLADAIGALPAMLILALLFGIAHARNPSATVFSTVNVALAAVWLSFAFFSAGGMALAWGLHFGWNAGLAILFDAPVSGYAFQVPVVEYTPGWHAWVDGGPFGPEGGIVTTIVLIAGTLAVIGARVKQPRTWLAG
;
A
#
# COMPACT_ATOMS: atom_id res chain seq x y z
N MET A 1 27.62 17.79 15.50
CA MET A 1 27.26 17.48 14.10
C MET A 1 28.18 16.37 13.61
N ALA A 2 27.66 15.17 13.36
CA ALA A 2 28.45 14.11 12.73
C ALA A 2 28.73 14.50 11.27
N ARG A 3 30.00 14.51 10.85
CA ARG A 3 30.36 14.78 9.45
C ARG A 3 30.00 13.55 8.62
N VAL A 4 29.14 13.71 7.62
CA VAL A 4 28.84 12.65 6.63
C VAL A 4 30.13 12.36 5.87
N SER A 5 30.58 11.11 5.85
CA SER A 5 31.80 10.73 5.13
C SER A 5 31.56 10.69 3.62
N PHE A 6 32.62 10.85 2.82
CA PHE A 6 32.53 10.65 1.36
C PHE A 6 32.05 9.24 0.99
N GLU A 7 32.42 8.24 1.79
CA GLU A 7 31.97 6.85 1.61
C GLU A 7 30.46 6.71 1.84
N ASP A 8 29.90 7.38 2.85
CA ASP A 8 28.46 7.40 3.09
C ASP A 8 27.71 8.05 1.92
N MET A 9 28.19 9.19 1.42
CA MET A 9 27.59 9.85 0.25
C MET A 9 27.63 8.94 -0.99
N LYS A 10 28.75 8.26 -1.22
CA LYS A 10 28.89 7.29 -2.32
C LYS A 10 27.91 6.13 -2.17
N ARG A 11 27.76 5.56 -0.96
CA ARG A 11 26.81 4.46 -0.68
C ARG A 11 25.38 4.88 -0.98
N VAL A 12 24.98 6.08 -0.54
CA VAL A 12 23.64 6.63 -0.81
C VAL A 12 23.44 6.88 -2.30
N GLY A 13 24.40 7.52 -2.98
CA GLY A 13 24.31 7.78 -4.42
C GLY A 13 24.16 6.50 -5.25
N ILE A 14 24.91 5.44 -4.89
CA ILE A 14 24.76 4.13 -5.52
C ILE A 14 23.37 3.56 -5.27
N ALA A 15 22.87 3.57 -4.04
CA ALA A 15 21.55 3.06 -3.71
C ALA A 15 20.44 3.78 -4.49
N LEU A 16 20.51 5.12 -4.55
CA LEU A 16 19.56 5.94 -5.33
C LEU A 16 19.64 5.62 -6.83
N GLY A 17 20.83 5.47 -7.40
CA GLY A 17 21.00 5.09 -8.80
C GLY A 17 20.34 3.76 -9.14
N TRP A 18 20.46 2.78 -8.24
CA TRP A 18 19.77 1.50 -8.39
C TRP A 18 18.26 1.58 -8.25
N ILE A 19 17.75 2.39 -7.33
CA ILE A 19 16.30 2.63 -7.17
C ILE A 19 15.73 3.32 -8.42
N VAL A 20 16.46 4.28 -8.99
CA VAL A 20 16.09 4.92 -10.26
C VAL A 20 16.07 3.90 -11.39
N LEU A 21 17.10 3.06 -11.52
CA LEU A 21 17.10 2.00 -12.55
C LEU A 21 15.93 1.03 -12.38
N TYR A 22 15.63 0.62 -11.14
CA TYR A 22 14.48 -0.22 -10.81
C TYR A 22 13.16 0.43 -11.26
N GLY A 23 12.96 1.71 -10.93
CA GLY A 23 11.80 2.49 -11.36
C GLY A 23 11.71 2.59 -12.88
N VAL A 24 12.81 2.93 -13.57
CA VAL A 24 12.85 3.04 -15.03
C VAL A 24 12.46 1.73 -15.70
N VAL A 25 13.02 0.59 -15.27
CA VAL A 25 12.66 -0.73 -15.83
C VAL A 25 11.19 -1.04 -15.58
N GLY A 26 10.70 -0.83 -14.35
CA GLY A 26 9.31 -1.10 -14.00
C GLY A 26 8.33 -0.27 -14.82
N PHE A 27 8.50 1.06 -14.85
CA PHE A 27 7.65 1.96 -15.60
C PHE A 27 7.74 1.76 -17.11
N ALA A 28 8.93 1.53 -17.67
CA ALA A 28 9.09 1.30 -19.10
C ALA A 28 8.29 0.07 -19.57
N ILE A 29 8.31 -1.02 -18.79
CA ILE A 29 7.54 -2.22 -19.10
C ILE A 29 6.04 -1.97 -18.92
N THR A 30 5.63 -1.35 -17.82
CA THR A 30 4.21 -1.01 -17.58
C THR A 30 3.64 -0.16 -18.71
N ILE A 31 4.35 0.90 -19.12
CA ILE A 31 3.96 1.78 -20.23
C ILE A 31 3.99 1.03 -21.57
N GLY A 32 5.01 0.19 -21.80
CA GLY A 32 5.13 -0.63 -23.00
C GLY A 32 3.93 -1.57 -23.16
N ILE A 33 3.54 -2.28 -22.11
CA ILE A 33 2.37 -3.16 -22.11
C ILE A 33 1.09 -2.35 -22.32
N ALA A 34 0.94 -1.21 -21.63
CA ALA A 34 -0.24 -0.36 -21.76
C ALA A 34 -0.44 0.16 -23.21
N ASN A 35 0.65 0.47 -23.91
CA ASN A 35 0.62 0.91 -25.31
C ASN A 35 0.34 -0.25 -26.29
N LEU A 36 0.83 -1.46 -26.00
CA LEU A 36 0.63 -2.62 -26.86
C LEU A 36 -0.75 -3.25 -26.72
N VAL A 37 -1.35 -3.19 -25.52
CA VAL A 37 -2.64 -3.82 -25.21
C VAL A 37 -3.58 -2.80 -24.54
N PRO A 38 -4.00 -1.72 -25.23
CA PRO A 38 -4.89 -0.74 -24.62
C PRO A 38 -6.32 -1.29 -24.47
N GLY A 39 -7.01 -0.86 -23.40
CA GLY A 39 -8.48 -0.87 -23.37
C GLY A 39 -9.21 -2.22 -23.22
N TRP A 40 -8.52 -3.35 -23.05
CA TRP A 40 -9.19 -4.65 -22.92
C TRP A 40 -10.05 -4.75 -21.64
N GLY A 41 -11.16 -5.49 -21.73
CA GLY A 41 -12.12 -5.68 -20.63
C GLY A 41 -13.08 -4.50 -20.39
N GLY A 42 -12.89 -3.35 -21.02
CA GLY A 42 -13.75 -2.16 -20.81
C GLY A 42 -13.54 -1.46 -19.46
N PRO A 43 -14.43 -0.51 -19.07
CA PRO A 43 -14.20 0.36 -17.92
C PRO A 43 -14.14 -0.37 -16.57
N ARG A 44 -14.96 -1.42 -16.38
CA ARG A 44 -14.99 -2.18 -15.10
C ARG A 44 -13.68 -2.89 -14.79
N TRP A 45 -12.92 -3.23 -15.82
CA TRP A 45 -11.62 -3.89 -15.70
C TRP A 45 -10.46 -2.90 -15.65
N TYR A 46 -10.72 -1.59 -15.55
CA TYR A 46 -9.66 -0.56 -15.53
C TYR A 46 -8.64 -0.78 -14.40
N VAL A 47 -9.11 -0.96 -13.16
CA VAL A 47 -8.23 -1.18 -11.99
C VAL A 47 -7.42 -2.47 -12.16
N PHE A 48 -8.09 -3.56 -12.56
CA PHE A 48 -7.41 -4.83 -12.87
C PHE A 48 -6.34 -4.69 -13.93
N ARG A 49 -6.68 -4.09 -15.07
CA ARG A 49 -5.80 -3.94 -16.21
C ARG A 49 -4.55 -3.16 -15.84
N ASN A 50 -4.70 -2.00 -15.21
CA ASN A 50 -3.56 -1.18 -14.81
C ASN A 50 -2.73 -1.86 -13.73
N GLY A 51 -3.37 -2.45 -12.71
CA GLY A 51 -2.68 -3.22 -11.69
C GLY A 51 -1.90 -4.41 -12.28
N ALA A 52 -2.44 -5.11 -13.27
CA ALA A 52 -1.75 -6.20 -13.95
C ALA A 52 -0.51 -5.72 -14.71
N TYR A 53 -0.61 -4.57 -15.38
CA TYR A 53 0.53 -3.98 -16.10
C TYR A 53 1.64 -3.56 -15.14
N GLU A 54 1.25 -2.88 -14.06
CA GLU A 54 2.15 -2.42 -13.02
C GLU A 54 2.86 -3.59 -12.32
N VAL A 55 2.10 -4.58 -11.87
CA VAL A 55 2.65 -5.80 -11.26
C VAL A 55 3.60 -6.51 -12.22
N THR A 56 3.25 -6.62 -13.51
CA THR A 56 4.14 -7.23 -14.50
C THR A 56 5.45 -6.46 -14.63
N GLY A 57 5.38 -5.14 -14.80
CA GLY A 57 6.57 -4.29 -14.89
C GLY A 57 7.47 -4.38 -13.66
N PHE A 58 6.89 -4.28 -12.47
CA PHE A 58 7.65 -4.27 -11.22
C PHE A 58 8.09 -5.67 -10.74
N ILE A 59 7.43 -6.76 -11.16
CA ILE A 59 7.98 -8.12 -11.03
C ILE A 59 9.23 -8.26 -11.89
N VAL A 60 9.20 -7.80 -13.15
CA VAL A 60 10.38 -7.85 -14.02
C VAL A 60 11.50 -6.99 -13.45
N ALA A 61 11.22 -5.78 -12.96
CA ALA A 61 12.20 -4.94 -12.28
C ALA A 61 12.78 -5.63 -11.03
N THR A 62 11.94 -6.30 -10.23
CA THR A 62 12.37 -7.06 -9.04
C THR A 62 13.32 -8.20 -9.42
N VAL A 63 13.00 -8.95 -10.49
CA VAL A 63 13.84 -10.05 -10.96
C VAL A 63 15.15 -9.51 -11.56
N VAL A 64 15.07 -8.59 -12.51
CA VAL A 64 16.25 -8.10 -13.25
C VAL A 64 17.14 -7.27 -12.34
N VAL A 65 16.62 -6.20 -11.75
CA VAL A 65 17.43 -5.24 -10.97
C VAL A 65 17.72 -5.78 -9.58
N GLY A 66 16.70 -6.28 -8.89
CA GLY A 66 16.84 -6.78 -7.52
C GLY A 66 17.57 -8.12 -7.43
N LYS A 67 17.04 -9.16 -8.08
CA LYS A 67 17.54 -10.52 -7.96
C LYS A 67 18.78 -10.82 -8.79
N LEU A 68 18.83 -10.40 -10.06
CA LEU A 68 19.94 -10.75 -10.96
C LEU A 68 21.12 -9.77 -10.84
N LEU A 69 20.87 -8.46 -10.96
CA LEU A 69 21.95 -7.45 -10.95
C LEU A 69 22.47 -7.14 -9.54
N ASN A 70 21.59 -7.01 -8.55
CA ASN A 70 21.99 -6.71 -7.17
C ASN A 70 22.13 -7.97 -6.29
N GLN A 71 21.77 -9.15 -6.80
CA GLN A 71 21.88 -10.43 -6.09
C GLN A 71 21.10 -10.49 -4.77
N TYR A 72 20.02 -9.71 -4.61
CA TYR A 72 19.20 -9.77 -3.40
C TYR A 72 18.47 -11.12 -3.35
N SER A 73 18.44 -11.74 -2.16
CA SER A 73 17.59 -12.90 -1.94
C SER A 73 16.12 -12.48 -1.88
N TRP A 74 15.21 -13.42 -2.19
CA TRP A 74 13.77 -13.20 -2.02
C TRP A 74 13.44 -12.80 -0.57
N ASP A 75 14.07 -13.48 0.38
CA ASP A 75 13.95 -13.19 1.81
C ASP A 75 14.39 -11.76 2.17
N ARG A 76 15.50 -11.27 1.61
CA ARG A 76 15.98 -9.89 1.80
C ARG A 76 14.99 -8.86 1.23
N MET A 77 14.27 -9.21 0.17
CA MET A 77 13.18 -8.40 -0.41
C MET A 77 11.82 -8.64 0.27
N GLY A 78 11.78 -9.31 1.43
CA GLY A 78 10.58 -9.55 2.22
C GLY A 78 9.71 -10.73 1.77
N TRP A 79 10.12 -11.46 0.73
CA TRP A 79 9.45 -12.67 0.25
C TRP A 79 9.95 -13.89 1.02
N HIS A 80 9.66 -13.93 2.32
CA HIS A 80 10.10 -14.99 3.22
C HIS A 80 9.52 -16.35 2.82
N THR A 81 10.36 -17.23 2.29
CA THR A 81 9.97 -18.58 1.81
C THR A 81 10.11 -19.69 2.88
N GLN A 82 10.47 -19.32 4.11
CA GLN A 82 10.67 -20.21 5.26
C GLN A 82 9.34 -20.81 5.78
N PRO A 83 9.37 -21.85 6.66
CA PRO A 83 8.16 -22.54 7.13
C PRO A 83 7.09 -21.58 7.69
N GLY A 84 5.84 -21.81 7.31
CA GLY A 84 4.70 -20.91 7.56
C GLY A 84 4.19 -20.19 6.31
N GLY A 85 4.96 -20.17 5.21
CA GLY A 85 4.51 -19.79 3.87
C GLY A 85 4.08 -18.32 3.68
N LEU A 86 3.94 -17.92 2.42
CA LEU A 86 3.47 -16.57 2.06
C LEU A 86 1.97 -16.41 2.31
N MET A 87 1.17 -17.44 2.01
CA MET A 87 -0.29 -17.36 2.03
C MET A 87 -0.88 -17.09 3.42
N PRO A 88 -0.47 -17.78 4.52
CA PRO A 88 -1.00 -17.46 5.84
C PRO A 88 -0.70 -16.03 6.29
N ARG A 89 0.47 -15.50 5.90
CA ARG A 89 0.88 -14.11 6.20
C ARG A 89 0.05 -13.11 5.41
N LEU A 90 -0.20 -13.42 4.14
CA LEU A 90 -1.08 -12.65 3.26
C LEU A 90 -2.50 -12.60 3.83
N PHE A 91 -3.14 -13.75 4.09
CA PHE A 91 -4.50 -13.79 4.62
C PHE A 91 -4.63 -13.14 6.00
N ARG A 92 -3.61 -13.28 6.87
CA ARG A 92 -3.55 -12.52 8.13
C ARG A 92 -3.52 -11.02 7.87
N GLY A 93 -2.74 -10.57 6.89
CA GLY A 93 -2.72 -9.18 6.45
C GLY A 93 -4.10 -8.73 5.96
N ILE A 94 -4.74 -9.50 5.09
CA ILE A 94 -6.07 -9.18 4.55
C ILE A 94 -7.08 -8.98 5.68
N GLY A 95 -7.14 -9.92 6.63
CA GLY A 95 -8.05 -9.81 7.77
C GLY A 95 -7.77 -8.61 8.65
N LEU A 96 -6.50 -8.33 8.96
CA LEU A 96 -6.12 -7.19 9.80
C LEU A 96 -6.34 -5.84 9.09
N GLY A 97 -6.03 -5.74 7.80
CA GLY A 97 -6.29 -4.55 7.00
C GLY A 97 -7.77 -4.25 6.88
N ALA A 98 -8.60 -5.27 6.60
CA ALA A 98 -10.06 -5.13 6.56
C ALA A 98 -10.63 -4.75 7.93
N LEU A 99 -10.09 -5.32 9.02
CA LEU A 99 -10.46 -4.93 10.39
C LEU A 99 -10.14 -3.45 10.65
N MET A 100 -8.96 -2.98 10.24
CA MET A 100 -8.60 -1.57 10.40
C MET A 100 -9.52 -0.65 9.58
N ALA A 101 -9.86 -1.01 8.35
CA ALA A 101 -10.83 -0.26 7.55
C ALA A 101 -12.22 -0.21 8.23
N MET A 102 -12.70 -1.35 8.75
CA MET A 102 -13.95 -1.42 9.52
C MET A 102 -13.92 -0.53 10.77
N LEU A 103 -12.78 -0.46 11.47
CA LEU A 103 -12.61 0.42 12.62
C LEU A 103 -12.65 1.90 12.22
N ALA A 104 -12.01 2.29 11.11
CA ALA A 104 -12.06 3.67 10.61
C ALA A 104 -13.49 4.08 10.24
N ILE A 105 -14.22 3.21 9.54
CA ILE A 105 -15.64 3.42 9.20
C ILE A 105 -16.50 3.49 10.46
N GLY A 106 -16.28 2.60 11.44
CA GLY A 106 -17.00 2.61 12.70
C GLY A 106 -16.77 3.89 13.51
N LEU A 107 -15.53 4.40 13.53
CA LEU A 107 -15.22 5.70 14.13
C LEU A 107 -15.90 6.85 13.38
N ALA A 108 -15.90 6.84 12.04
CA ALA A 108 -16.61 7.86 11.25
C ALA A 108 -18.13 7.84 11.53
N PHE A 109 -18.73 6.66 11.68
CA PHE A 109 -20.13 6.50 12.05
C PHE A 109 -20.43 7.08 13.44
N VAL A 110 -19.60 6.76 14.44
CA VAL A 110 -19.82 7.17 15.84
C VAL A 110 -19.53 8.67 16.04
N ILE A 111 -18.44 9.17 15.47
CA ILE A 111 -17.94 10.52 15.72
C ILE A 111 -18.58 11.54 14.78
N ASP A 112 -18.69 11.21 13.49
CA ASP A 112 -19.06 12.18 12.46
C ASP A 112 -20.44 11.97 11.83
N ARG A 113 -21.16 10.93 12.27
CA ARG A 113 -22.47 10.55 11.74
C ARG A 113 -22.44 10.13 10.28
N ALA A 114 -21.31 9.61 9.80
CA ALA A 114 -21.26 8.92 8.53
C ALA A 114 -22.30 7.79 8.50
N THR A 115 -22.85 7.48 7.33
CA THR A 115 -23.91 6.46 7.20
C THR A 115 -23.49 5.36 6.23
N VAL A 116 -23.99 4.15 6.47
CA VAL A 116 -23.86 3.01 5.57
C VAL A 116 -25.27 2.52 5.27
N ARG A 117 -25.66 2.56 4.00
CA ARG A 117 -26.99 2.12 3.55
C ARG A 117 -26.85 0.84 2.74
N LEU A 118 -27.74 -0.13 3.00
CA LEU A 118 -27.86 -1.32 2.18
C LEU A 118 -28.84 -1.05 1.04
N THR A 119 -28.35 -1.04 -0.19
CA THR A 119 -29.13 -0.78 -1.41
C THR A 119 -29.69 -2.07 -2.03
N GLY A 120 -29.12 -3.24 -1.70
CA GLY A 120 -29.72 -4.56 -1.96
C GLY A 120 -29.65 -5.11 -3.39
N ASP A 121 -29.01 -4.43 -4.35
CA ASP A 121 -28.88 -4.96 -5.72
C ASP A 121 -27.74 -5.98 -5.87
N TRP A 122 -28.01 -7.21 -5.49
CA TRP A 122 -27.08 -8.34 -5.62
C TRP A 122 -26.91 -8.82 -7.07
N SER A 123 -27.77 -8.40 -8.00
CA SER A 123 -27.73 -8.86 -9.41
C SER A 123 -26.58 -8.23 -10.21
N ALA A 124 -26.17 -7.02 -9.83
CA ALA A 124 -25.02 -6.34 -10.40
C ALA A 124 -23.72 -6.63 -9.64
N TRP A 125 -23.81 -7.09 -8.39
CA TRP A 125 -22.68 -7.21 -7.46
C TRP A 125 -21.49 -8.00 -8.03
N PRO A 126 -21.62 -9.23 -8.58
CA PRO A 126 -20.47 -9.97 -9.08
C PRO A 126 -19.78 -9.27 -10.26
N ARG A 127 -20.55 -8.56 -11.09
CA ARG A 127 -20.04 -7.86 -12.28
C ARG A 127 -19.18 -6.65 -11.91
N VAL A 128 -19.34 -6.10 -10.71
CA VAL A 128 -18.53 -4.98 -10.20
C VAL A 128 -17.43 -5.48 -9.28
N VAL A 129 -17.76 -6.32 -8.30
CA VAL A 129 -16.82 -6.71 -7.24
C VAL A 129 -15.74 -7.67 -7.71
N VAL A 130 -16.00 -8.57 -8.66
CA VAL A 130 -14.96 -9.47 -9.20
C VAL A 130 -13.81 -8.70 -9.85
N PRO A 131 -14.04 -7.85 -10.88
CA PRO A 131 -12.94 -7.11 -11.49
C PRO A 131 -12.32 -6.08 -10.53
N LEU A 132 -13.12 -5.48 -9.65
CA LEU A 132 -12.60 -4.55 -8.64
C LEU A 132 -11.69 -5.27 -7.63
N GLY A 133 -12.12 -6.39 -7.05
CA GLY A 133 -11.34 -7.14 -6.06
C GLY A 133 -10.04 -7.68 -6.64
N LEU A 134 -10.09 -8.24 -7.85
CA LEU A 134 -8.88 -8.63 -8.59
C LEU A 134 -8.01 -7.41 -8.93
N GLY A 135 -8.61 -6.25 -9.17
CA GLY A 135 -7.88 -5.01 -9.40
C GLY A 135 -7.20 -4.48 -8.16
N LEU A 136 -7.90 -4.40 -7.03
CA LEU A 136 -7.37 -3.88 -5.77
C LEU A 136 -6.23 -4.76 -5.24
N VAL A 137 -6.31 -6.08 -5.40
CA VAL A 137 -5.22 -6.97 -4.97
C VAL A 137 -3.96 -6.78 -5.81
N LEU A 138 -4.10 -6.50 -7.12
CA LEU A 138 -2.96 -6.22 -8.00
C LEU A 138 -2.44 -4.79 -7.82
N ALA A 139 -3.30 -3.80 -7.66
CA ALA A 139 -2.91 -2.41 -7.39
C ALA A 139 -2.10 -2.33 -6.08
N ALA A 140 -2.61 -2.95 -5.00
CA ALA A 140 -1.86 -3.03 -3.74
C ALA A 140 -0.49 -3.71 -3.93
N LEU A 141 -0.40 -4.80 -4.72
CA LEU A 141 0.88 -5.45 -4.98
C LEU A 141 1.83 -4.57 -5.80
N GLY A 142 1.33 -3.88 -6.83
CA GLY A 142 2.11 -2.96 -7.66
C GLY A 142 2.75 -1.87 -6.80
N GLU A 143 1.94 -1.21 -5.98
CA GLU A 143 2.40 -0.17 -5.06
C GLU A 143 3.39 -0.70 -4.00
N GLU A 144 3.14 -1.89 -3.44
CA GLU A 144 4.10 -2.52 -2.53
C GLU A 144 5.42 -2.87 -3.21
N LEU A 145 5.42 -3.31 -4.46
CA LEU A 145 6.65 -3.55 -5.23
C LEU A 145 7.37 -2.24 -5.58
N MET A 146 6.64 -1.17 -5.85
CA MET A 146 7.19 0.15 -6.21
C MET A 146 7.90 0.83 -5.04
N PHE A 147 7.35 0.71 -3.83
CA PHE A 147 7.83 1.45 -2.67
C PHE A 147 8.51 0.57 -1.62
N ARG A 148 8.20 -0.73 -1.55
CA ARG A 148 8.77 -1.72 -0.61
C ARG A 148 9.46 -2.82 -1.40
N GLY A 149 9.88 -3.90 -0.73
CA GLY A 149 10.63 -4.95 -1.40
C GLY A 149 12.02 -4.43 -1.75
N TYR A 150 12.31 -4.28 -3.04
CA TYR A 150 13.63 -3.85 -3.47
C TYR A 150 13.95 -2.38 -3.09
N PRO A 151 13.15 -1.36 -3.43
CA PRO A 151 13.52 0.04 -3.14
C PRO A 151 13.70 0.35 -1.66
N LEU A 152 12.74 -0.04 -0.80
CA LEU A 152 12.85 0.17 0.64
C LEU A 152 14.06 -0.55 1.23
N ARG A 153 14.30 -1.82 0.85
CA ARG A 153 15.45 -2.57 1.34
C ARG A 153 16.76 -1.95 0.86
N ARG A 154 16.84 -1.57 -0.41
CA ARG A 154 18.05 -0.97 -1.01
C ARG A 154 18.42 0.34 -0.34
N LEU A 155 17.43 1.19 -0.06
CA LEU A 155 17.68 2.44 0.66
C LEU A 155 18.01 2.17 2.14
N ALA A 156 17.32 1.24 2.79
CA ALA A 156 17.58 0.87 4.17
C ALA A 156 19.02 0.34 4.37
N ASP A 157 19.53 -0.48 3.44
CA ASP A 157 20.91 -0.95 3.47
C ASP A 157 21.95 0.20 3.35
N ALA A 158 21.53 1.39 2.88
CA ALA A 158 22.41 2.54 2.70
C ALA A 158 22.33 3.58 3.84
N ILE A 159 21.16 3.79 4.44
CA ILE A 159 20.95 4.84 5.45
C ILE A 159 20.28 4.37 6.74
N GLY A 160 19.96 3.07 6.85
CA GLY A 160 19.19 2.49 7.94
C GLY A 160 17.69 2.42 7.66
N ALA A 161 17.00 1.50 8.33
CA ALA A 161 15.59 1.21 8.09
C ALA A 161 14.67 2.40 8.34
N LEU A 162 14.76 3.05 9.51
CA LEU A 162 13.86 4.15 9.86
C LEU A 162 13.90 5.34 8.88
N PRO A 163 15.06 5.94 8.55
CA PRO A 163 15.09 7.04 7.59
C PRO A 163 14.65 6.60 6.19
N ALA A 164 14.95 5.37 5.76
CA ALA A 164 14.45 4.84 4.49
C ALA A 164 12.92 4.72 4.48
N MET A 165 12.30 4.24 5.56
CA MET A 165 10.85 4.17 5.71
C MET A 165 10.21 5.55 5.61
N LEU A 166 10.77 6.55 6.30
CA LEU A 166 10.23 7.91 6.30
C LEU A 166 10.34 8.59 4.92
N ILE A 167 11.45 8.39 4.21
CA ILE A 167 11.63 8.92 2.85
C ILE A 167 10.62 8.28 1.89
N LEU A 168 10.52 6.94 1.88
CA LEU A 168 9.60 6.25 0.98
C LEU A 168 8.14 6.52 1.34
N ALA A 169 7.83 6.72 2.63
CA ALA A 169 6.50 7.13 3.07
C ALA A 169 6.12 8.53 2.57
N LEU A 170 7.04 9.48 2.63
CA LEU A 170 6.83 10.81 2.07
C LEU A 170 6.60 10.74 0.56
N LEU A 171 7.43 9.98 -0.16
CA LEU A 171 7.27 9.79 -1.61
C LEU A 171 5.94 9.13 -1.97
N PHE A 172 5.49 8.16 -1.17
CA PHE A 172 4.20 7.49 -1.33
C PHE A 172 3.04 8.48 -1.15
N GLY A 173 3.06 9.31 -0.10
CA GLY A 173 2.09 10.39 0.08
C GLY A 173 2.08 11.37 -1.10
N ILE A 174 3.26 11.83 -1.53
CA ILE A 174 3.39 12.76 -2.68
C ILE A 174 2.82 12.16 -3.96
N ALA A 175 3.00 10.86 -4.20
CA ALA A 175 2.43 10.18 -5.36
C ALA A 175 0.89 10.25 -5.39
N HIS A 176 0.25 10.39 -4.22
CA HIS A 176 -1.20 10.50 -4.06
C HIS A 176 -1.71 11.94 -3.94
N ALA A 177 -0.82 12.95 -3.89
CA ALA A 177 -1.20 14.35 -3.68
C ALA A 177 -2.02 14.95 -4.84
N ARG A 178 -2.10 14.26 -5.98
CA ARG A 178 -2.91 14.65 -7.15
C ARG A 178 -4.15 13.78 -7.35
N ASN A 179 -4.43 12.88 -6.41
CA ASN A 179 -5.65 12.10 -6.47
C ASN A 179 -6.89 13.00 -6.33
N PRO A 180 -8.06 12.55 -6.82
CA PRO A 180 -9.29 13.29 -6.66
C PRO A 180 -9.53 13.66 -5.19
N SER A 181 -9.88 14.92 -4.94
CA SER A 181 -10.19 15.42 -3.59
C SER A 181 -9.03 15.34 -2.58
N ALA A 182 -7.79 15.13 -3.03
CA ALA A 182 -6.63 15.10 -2.16
C ALA A 182 -6.43 16.44 -1.44
N THR A 183 -6.10 16.37 -0.15
CA THR A 183 -5.72 17.52 0.67
C THR A 183 -4.33 17.27 1.27
N VAL A 184 -3.74 18.30 1.88
CA VAL A 184 -2.52 18.12 2.66
C VAL A 184 -2.75 17.08 3.76
N PHE A 185 -3.92 17.08 4.40
CA PHE A 185 -4.22 16.15 5.48
C PHE A 185 -4.36 14.71 5.00
N SER A 186 -5.06 14.48 3.88
CA SER A 186 -5.14 13.14 3.29
C SER A 186 -3.77 12.64 2.82
N THR A 187 -2.95 13.53 2.25
CA THR A 187 -1.57 13.22 1.83
C THR A 187 -0.71 12.77 3.03
N VAL A 188 -0.83 13.44 4.18
CA VAL A 188 -0.14 13.05 5.42
C VAL A 188 -0.62 11.69 5.92
N ASN A 189 -1.92 11.41 5.87
CA ASN A 189 -2.46 10.10 6.24
C ASN A 189 -1.99 8.98 5.31
N VAL A 190 -1.92 9.23 4.00
CA VAL A 190 -1.37 8.26 3.03
C VAL A 190 0.12 8.00 3.31
N ALA A 191 0.89 9.03 3.67
CA ALA A 191 2.27 8.84 4.13
C ALA A 191 2.33 8.04 5.46
N LEU A 192 1.39 8.27 6.39
CA LEU A 192 1.30 7.49 7.63
C LEU A 192 0.94 6.01 7.36
N ALA A 193 0.04 5.74 6.40
CA ALA A 193 -0.27 4.39 5.94
C ALA A 193 0.98 3.73 5.39
N ALA A 194 1.81 4.51 4.67
CA ALA A 194 3.06 4.02 4.16
C ALA A 194 4.09 3.64 5.24
N VAL A 195 4.12 4.35 6.36
CA VAL A 195 4.91 3.98 7.55
C VAL A 195 4.40 2.67 8.14
N TRP A 196 3.10 2.54 8.34
CA TRP A 196 2.45 1.32 8.85
C TRP A 196 2.79 0.09 8.00
N LEU A 197 2.64 0.18 6.68
CA LEU A 197 2.97 -0.89 5.74
C LEU A 197 4.47 -1.21 5.73
N SER A 198 5.34 -0.21 5.87
CA SER A 198 6.78 -0.45 5.98
C SER A 198 7.17 -1.19 7.26
N PHE A 199 6.49 -0.93 8.38
CA PHE A 199 6.64 -1.71 9.60
C PHE A 199 6.19 -3.16 9.41
N ALA A 200 5.11 -3.39 8.67
CA ALA A 200 4.64 -4.72 8.30
C ALA A 200 5.61 -5.44 7.36
N PHE A 201 6.24 -4.72 6.41
CA PHE A 201 7.25 -5.24 5.49
C PHE A 201 8.51 -5.71 6.22
N PHE A 202 9.09 -4.89 7.09
CA PHE A 202 10.23 -5.34 7.89
C PHE A 202 9.85 -6.41 8.92
N SER A 203 8.55 -6.65 9.06
CA SER A 203 7.84 -7.86 9.50
C SER A 203 8.59 -9.16 9.70
N ALA A 204 8.18 -10.00 10.65
CA ALA A 204 8.22 -11.44 10.38
C ALA A 204 7.22 -11.83 9.28
N GLY A 205 6.19 -11.00 9.05
CA GLY A 205 5.22 -11.18 7.97
C GLY A 205 5.77 -10.85 6.57
N GLY A 206 6.80 -10.01 6.49
CA GLY A 206 7.42 -9.63 5.22
C GLY A 206 6.49 -8.88 4.28
N MET A 207 6.82 -8.98 2.99
CA MET A 207 6.04 -8.46 1.88
C MET A 207 4.62 -9.02 1.84
N ALA A 208 4.44 -10.31 2.14
CA ALA A 208 3.11 -10.93 2.13
C ALA A 208 2.15 -10.27 3.15
N LEU A 209 2.64 -9.93 4.35
CA LEU A 209 1.82 -9.21 5.33
C LEU A 209 1.53 -7.78 4.88
N ALA A 210 2.53 -7.03 4.39
CA ALA A 210 2.33 -5.67 3.92
C ALA A 210 1.31 -5.61 2.77
N TRP A 211 1.46 -6.46 1.77
CA TRP A 211 0.51 -6.61 0.67
C TRP A 211 -0.90 -6.97 1.17
N GLY A 212 -1.01 -7.92 2.10
CA GLY A 212 -2.29 -8.29 2.67
C GLY A 212 -2.96 -7.16 3.45
N LEU A 213 -2.20 -6.43 4.27
CA LEU A 213 -2.71 -5.28 5.02
C LEU A 213 -3.21 -4.19 4.08
N HIS A 214 -2.45 -3.87 3.04
CA HIS A 214 -2.80 -2.88 2.04
C HIS A 214 -4.06 -3.29 1.27
N PHE A 215 -4.08 -4.50 0.68
CA PHE A 215 -5.27 -4.99 -0.01
C PHE A 215 -6.48 -5.10 0.92
N GLY A 216 -6.29 -5.60 2.15
CA GLY A 216 -7.36 -5.71 3.14
C GLY A 216 -7.96 -4.35 3.50
N TRP A 217 -7.13 -3.31 3.65
CA TRP A 217 -7.59 -1.94 3.86
C TRP A 217 -8.42 -1.44 2.67
N ASN A 218 -7.88 -1.53 1.45
CA ASN A 218 -8.57 -1.07 0.23
C ASN A 218 -9.88 -1.83 -0.01
N ALA A 219 -9.87 -3.15 0.12
CA ALA A 219 -11.06 -3.99 -0.02
C ALA A 219 -12.06 -3.75 1.11
N GLY A 220 -11.58 -3.52 2.33
CA GLY A 220 -12.42 -3.15 3.47
C GLY A 220 -13.19 -1.87 3.21
N LEU A 221 -12.53 -0.82 2.72
CA LEU A 221 -13.18 0.44 2.36
C LEU A 221 -14.11 0.28 1.15
N ALA A 222 -13.58 -0.18 0.02
CA ALA A 222 -14.32 -0.21 -1.24
C ALA A 222 -15.39 -1.31 -1.29
N ILE A 223 -15.02 -2.58 -1.02
CA ILE A 223 -15.92 -3.72 -1.27
C ILE A 223 -16.95 -3.88 -0.16
N LEU A 224 -16.56 -3.65 1.11
CA LEU A 224 -17.48 -3.86 2.24
C LEU A 224 -18.38 -2.64 2.49
N PHE A 225 -17.93 -1.43 2.15
CA PHE A 225 -18.67 -0.20 2.46
C PHE A 225 -18.91 0.73 1.27
N ASP A 226 -18.35 0.51 0.09
CA ASP A 226 -18.33 1.48 -1.02
C ASP A 226 -17.77 2.86 -0.62
N ALA A 227 -16.85 2.87 0.35
CA ALA A 227 -16.12 4.08 0.70
C ALA A 227 -15.04 4.36 -0.36
N PRO A 228 -14.80 5.64 -0.71
CA PRO A 228 -13.70 5.98 -1.62
C PRO A 228 -12.35 5.47 -1.08
N VAL A 229 -11.53 4.96 -1.99
CA VAL A 229 -10.13 4.60 -1.70
C VAL A 229 -9.25 5.65 -2.37
N SER A 230 -8.60 6.46 -1.56
CA SER A 230 -7.68 7.52 -1.95
C SER A 230 -8.30 8.47 -2.98
N GLY A 231 -9.57 8.83 -2.77
CA GLY A 231 -10.36 9.70 -3.64
C GLY A 231 -11.09 9.02 -4.81
N TYR A 232 -10.87 7.72 -5.04
CA TYR A 232 -11.57 6.99 -6.10
C TYR A 232 -12.81 6.28 -5.56
N ALA A 233 -13.97 6.60 -6.12
CA ALA A 233 -15.23 5.89 -5.86
C ALA A 233 -15.45 4.77 -6.89
N PHE A 234 -16.00 3.64 -6.45
CA PHE A 234 -16.17 2.45 -7.29
C PHE A 234 -17.62 2.02 -7.53
N GLN A 235 -18.58 2.62 -6.81
CA GLN A 235 -20.02 2.36 -6.97
C GLN A 235 -20.35 0.88 -6.81
N VAL A 236 -19.86 0.28 -5.73
CA VAL A 236 -20.11 -1.12 -5.39
C VAL A 236 -21.62 -1.30 -5.12
N PRO A 237 -22.32 -2.17 -5.86
CA PRO A 237 -23.73 -2.45 -5.61
C PRO A 237 -23.92 -2.98 -4.19
N VAL A 238 -25.13 -2.86 -3.63
CA VAL A 238 -25.56 -3.40 -2.33
C VAL A 238 -25.21 -2.54 -1.11
N VAL A 239 -24.12 -1.77 -1.13
CA VAL A 239 -23.71 -0.94 0.00
C VAL A 239 -23.34 0.46 -0.47
N GLU A 240 -23.67 1.47 0.34
CA GLU A 240 -23.35 2.86 0.05
C GLU A 240 -22.86 3.52 1.34
N TYR A 241 -21.59 3.93 1.36
CA TYR A 241 -21.02 4.77 2.41
C TYR A 241 -21.22 6.23 2.05
N THR A 242 -21.78 6.99 2.98
CA THR A 242 -21.92 8.45 2.86
C THR A 242 -21.15 9.10 4.01
N PRO A 243 -20.18 9.98 3.72
CA PRO A 243 -19.50 10.78 4.74
C PRO A 243 -20.47 11.59 5.61
N GLY A 244 -20.01 11.89 6.82
CA GLY A 244 -20.69 12.65 7.85
C GLY A 244 -20.59 14.17 7.67
N TRP A 245 -20.54 14.88 8.79
CA TRP A 245 -20.62 16.33 8.82
C TRP A 245 -19.29 17.03 8.54
N HIS A 246 -18.16 16.43 8.90
CA HIS A 246 -16.86 17.09 8.88
C HIS A 246 -15.83 16.26 8.12
N ALA A 247 -15.45 16.75 6.94
CA ALA A 247 -14.44 16.10 6.10
C ALA A 247 -13.05 15.94 6.77
N TRP A 248 -12.72 16.67 7.84
CA TRP A 248 -11.48 16.42 8.58
C TRP A 248 -11.58 15.20 9.51
N VAL A 249 -12.79 14.73 9.84
CA VAL A 249 -12.98 13.53 10.65
C VAL A 249 -12.94 12.28 9.79
N ASP A 250 -13.66 12.25 8.67
CA ASP A 250 -13.84 11.06 7.83
C ASP A 250 -13.33 11.21 6.39
N GLY A 251 -12.70 12.32 6.06
CA GLY A 251 -12.09 12.58 4.76
C GLY A 251 -13.05 12.99 3.64
N GLY A 252 -14.36 13.03 3.89
CA GLY A 252 -15.35 13.48 2.92
C GLY A 252 -15.22 12.74 1.57
N PRO A 253 -15.15 13.46 0.43
CA PRO A 253 -15.00 12.83 -0.90
C PRO A 253 -13.70 12.06 -1.12
N PHE A 254 -12.66 12.26 -0.28
CA PHE A 254 -11.44 11.44 -0.35
C PHE A 254 -11.67 10.04 0.25
N GLY A 255 -12.72 9.87 1.05
CA GLY A 255 -12.99 8.70 1.87
C GLY A 255 -12.25 8.74 3.21
N PRO A 256 -12.46 7.74 4.10
CA PRO A 256 -11.90 7.69 5.46
C PRO A 256 -10.42 8.04 5.57
N GLU A 257 -9.63 7.73 4.54
CA GLU A 257 -8.20 8.03 4.45
C GLU A 257 -7.87 9.53 4.58
N GLY A 258 -8.81 10.42 4.24
CA GLY A 258 -8.65 11.85 4.37
C GLY A 258 -8.90 12.40 5.77
N GLY A 259 -9.38 11.56 6.69
CA GLY A 259 -9.88 11.97 8.00
C GLY A 259 -9.03 11.52 9.19
N ILE A 260 -9.25 12.15 10.35
CA ILE A 260 -8.56 11.82 11.60
C ILE A 260 -8.82 10.39 12.07
N VAL A 261 -9.95 9.79 11.68
CA VAL A 261 -10.26 8.38 11.99
C VAL A 261 -9.19 7.44 11.44
N THR A 262 -8.68 7.72 10.24
CA THR A 262 -7.58 6.95 9.65
C THR A 262 -6.27 7.22 10.38
N THR A 263 -5.98 8.47 10.77
CA THR A 263 -4.79 8.79 11.58
C THR A 263 -4.75 7.94 12.86
N ILE A 264 -5.85 7.88 13.59
CA ILE A 264 -5.97 7.12 14.85
C ILE A 264 -5.75 5.63 14.59
N VAL A 265 -6.44 5.07 13.60
CA VAL A 265 -6.37 3.63 13.29
C VAL A 265 -4.98 3.24 12.79
N LEU A 266 -4.33 4.05 11.97
CA LEU A 266 -2.98 3.77 11.47
C LEU A 266 -1.92 3.87 12.56
N ILE A 267 -2.03 4.82 13.50
CA ILE A 267 -1.16 4.88 14.68
C ILE A 267 -1.35 3.61 15.51
N ALA A 268 -2.59 3.25 15.83
CA ALA A 268 -2.90 2.04 16.60
C ALA A 268 -2.40 0.76 15.91
N GLY A 269 -2.62 0.64 14.59
CA GLY A 269 -2.14 -0.48 13.78
C GLY A 269 -0.62 -0.56 13.73
N THR A 270 0.06 0.58 13.58
CA THR A 270 1.52 0.66 13.66
C THR A 270 2.04 0.21 15.02
N LEU A 271 1.44 0.70 16.10
CA LEU A 271 1.78 0.28 17.47
C LEU A 271 1.49 -1.20 17.71
N ALA A 272 0.44 -1.78 17.11
CA ALA A 272 0.15 -3.20 17.21
C ALA A 272 1.22 -4.06 16.50
N VAL A 273 1.64 -3.65 15.29
CA VAL A 273 2.73 -4.31 14.55
C VAL A 273 4.05 -4.22 15.32
N ILE A 274 4.35 -3.07 15.94
CA ILE A 274 5.54 -2.87 16.78
C ILE A 274 5.42 -3.66 18.09
N GLY A 275 4.27 -3.62 18.75
CA GLY A 275 4.00 -4.25 20.05
C GLY A 275 4.07 -5.76 20.00
N ALA A 276 3.61 -6.38 18.91
CA ALA A 276 3.84 -7.80 18.62
C ALA A 276 5.33 -8.17 18.55
N ARG A 277 6.21 -7.18 18.35
CA ARG A 277 7.66 -7.32 18.19
C ARG A 277 8.49 -6.82 19.36
N VAL A 278 7.92 -6.17 20.38
CA VAL A 278 8.64 -5.92 21.65
C VAL A 278 9.11 -7.23 22.28
N LYS A 279 8.48 -8.36 21.91
CA LYS A 279 8.88 -9.71 22.28
C LYS A 279 9.93 -10.37 21.35
N GLN A 280 10.42 -9.70 20.30
CA GLN A 280 11.45 -10.25 19.39
C GLN A 280 12.67 -9.32 19.27
N PRO A 281 13.91 -9.86 19.14
CA PRO A 281 15.12 -9.06 19.16
C PRO A 281 15.15 -7.95 18.09
N ARG A 282 15.69 -6.78 18.47
CA ARG A 282 15.76 -5.52 17.70
C ARG A 282 16.61 -5.54 16.41
N THR A 283 16.99 -6.72 15.91
CA THR A 283 17.93 -6.87 14.78
C THR A 283 17.36 -6.40 13.43
N TRP A 284 16.05 -6.19 13.32
CA TRP A 284 15.38 -5.71 12.09
C TRP A 284 15.60 -4.21 11.79
N LEU A 285 15.99 -3.39 12.78
CA LEU A 285 16.38 -1.98 12.58
C LEU A 285 17.90 -1.79 12.49
N ALA A 286 18.67 -2.82 12.85
CA ALA A 286 20.12 -2.81 12.86
C ALA A 286 20.63 -3.86 11.86
N GLY A 287 20.73 -3.47 10.59
CA GLY A 287 21.23 -4.32 9.51
C GLY A 287 21.09 -3.65 8.15
#